data_AF-A0A2A5HPM4-F1
#
_entry.id   AF-A0A2A5HPM4-F1
#
_cell.length_a   1.000
_cell.length_b   1.000
_cell.length_c   1.000
_cell.angle_alpha   90.00
_cell.angle_beta   90.00
_cell.angle_gamma   90.00
#
_symmetry.space_group_name_H-M   'P 1'
#
loop_
_entity.id
_entity.type
_entity.pdbx_description
1 polymer ?
#
loop_
_entity_poly.entity_id
_entity_poly.type
_entity_poly.pdbx_seq_one_letter_code
_entity_poly.pdbx_strand_id
1 'polypeptide(L)'
;MRSTLISIHKAVLTHFKEKPDRGEQWTMPPASYNGTQTIADDCDGFCLAVRQLLRQRNIPSRLVYCEIKGVGHLVVEAKGWILDNRQKSVMANTLLTALGYEFKRISGFNPGDPWYEIVSY
;
A
#
# COMPACT_ATOMS: atom_id res chain seq x y z
N MET A 1 17.15 2.27 -6.12
CA MET A 1 15.76 1.78 -6.30
C MET A 1 15.05 1.58 -4.97
N ARG A 2 15.54 0.75 -4.03
CA ARG A 2 14.94 0.61 -2.69
C ARG A 2 14.87 1.95 -1.92
N SER A 3 15.92 2.78 -2.04
CA SER A 3 15.96 4.14 -1.47
C SER A 3 14.78 5.02 -1.92
N THR A 4 14.37 4.93 -3.19
CA THR A 4 13.21 5.65 -3.73
C THR A 4 11.91 5.18 -3.08
N LEU A 5 11.73 3.87 -2.91
CA LEU A 5 10.55 3.31 -2.25
C LEU A 5 10.48 3.72 -0.78
N ILE A 6 11.62 3.69 -0.07
CA ILE A 6 11.73 4.19 1.31
C ILE A 6 11.36 5.67 1.39
N SER A 7 11.84 6.50 0.45
CA SER A 7 11.53 7.92 0.42
C SER A 7 10.03 8.18 0.20
N ILE A 8 9.39 7.43 -0.70
CA ILE A 8 7.95 7.55 -0.97
C ILE A 8 7.15 7.10 0.25
N HIS A 9 7.45 5.91 0.78
CA HIS A 9 6.81 5.38 1.99
C HIS A 9 6.89 6.36 3.15
N LYS A 10 8.10 6.88 3.43
CA LYS A 10 8.31 7.86 4.50
C LYS A 10 7.55 9.16 4.26
N ALA A 11 7.52 9.67 3.02
CA ALA A 11 6.80 10.90 2.70
C ALA A 11 5.30 10.75 3.00
N VAL A 12 4.67 9.67 2.52
CA VAL A 12 3.24 9.42 2.81
C VAL A 12 3.04 9.19 4.31
N LEU A 13 3.82 8.30 4.94
CA LEU A 13 3.67 7.94 6.35
C LEU A 13 3.80 9.15 7.28
N THR A 14 4.71 10.08 6.99
CA THR A 14 4.92 11.30 7.79
C THR A 14 3.67 12.21 7.82
N HIS A 15 2.89 12.20 6.74
CA HIS A 15 1.70 13.03 6.59
C HIS A 15 0.39 12.22 6.64
N PHE A 16 0.46 10.94 7.02
CA PHE A 16 -0.72 10.09 7.12
C PHE A 16 -1.28 10.12 8.54
N LYS A 17 -2.60 10.28 8.66
CA LYS A 17 -3.34 10.21 9.92
C LYS A 17 -4.37 9.10 9.81
N GLU A 18 -4.16 8.02 10.55
CA GLU A 18 -5.10 6.91 10.54
C GLU A 18 -6.46 7.37 11.07
N LYS A 19 -7.49 7.16 10.25
CA LYS A 19 -8.87 7.46 10.57
C LYS A 19 -9.72 6.35 9.93
N PRO A 20 -10.27 5.43 10.73
CA PRO A 20 -11.16 4.38 10.22
C PRO A 20 -12.32 5.02 9.46
N ASP A 21 -12.58 4.55 8.25
CA ASP A 21 -13.77 4.95 7.53
C ASP A 21 -14.99 4.14 8.03
N ARG A 22 -16.20 4.59 7.68
CA ARG A 22 -17.42 3.80 7.86
C ARG A 22 -17.87 3.37 6.47
N GLY A 23 -17.45 2.18 6.03
CA GLY A 23 -18.04 1.50 4.88
C GLY A 23 -17.15 1.36 3.64
N GLU A 24 -15.83 1.30 3.80
CA GLU A 24 -14.87 0.94 2.73
C GLU A 24 -15.00 1.86 1.50
N GLN A 25 -14.97 3.18 1.75
CA GLN A 25 -15.06 4.21 0.73
C GLN A 25 -13.68 4.62 0.23
N TRP A 26 -13.28 3.98 -0.87
CA TRP A 26 -11.96 4.20 -1.45
C TRP A 26 -11.83 5.59 -2.05
N THR A 27 -11.07 6.46 -1.37
CA THR A 27 -10.89 7.86 -1.77
C THR A 27 -9.53 8.08 -2.40
N MET A 28 -9.52 8.46 -3.68
CA MET A 28 -8.27 8.80 -4.36
C MET A 28 -7.67 10.09 -3.79
N PRO A 29 -6.34 10.16 -3.60
CA PRO A 29 -5.68 11.42 -3.29
C PRO A 29 -5.92 12.43 -4.43
N PRO A 30 -5.86 13.74 -4.16
CA PRO A 30 -6.01 14.75 -5.20
C PRO A 30 -4.96 14.57 -6.30
N ALA A 31 -5.28 14.93 -7.53
CA ALA A 31 -4.35 14.77 -8.66
C ALA A 31 -2.99 15.49 -8.45
N SER A 32 -3.00 16.59 -7.70
CA SER A 32 -1.83 17.38 -7.29
C SER A 32 -1.05 16.81 -6.10
N TYR A 33 -1.44 15.64 -5.59
CA TYR A 33 -0.77 14.99 -4.46
C TYR A 33 0.70 14.72 -4.78
N ASN A 34 1.59 15.19 -3.92
CA ASN A 34 3.04 15.08 -4.10
C ASN A 34 3.74 14.48 -2.85
N GLY A 35 2.97 14.07 -1.85
CA GLY A 35 3.46 13.47 -0.62
C GLY A 35 3.64 14.44 0.55
N THR A 36 3.32 15.72 0.39
CA THR A 36 3.38 16.70 1.50
C THR A 36 2.01 17.02 2.11
N GLN A 37 0.93 16.73 1.39
CA GLN A 37 -0.42 16.92 1.89
C GLN A 37 -0.79 15.85 2.92
N THR A 38 -1.55 16.23 3.94
CA THR A 38 -2.08 15.28 4.93
C THR A 38 -3.21 14.45 4.33
N ILE A 39 -3.13 13.14 4.50
CA ILE A 39 -4.22 12.19 4.18
C ILE A 39 -4.74 11.66 5.51
N ALA A 40 -6.05 11.75 5.73
CA ALA A 40 -6.71 11.23 6.93
C ALA A 40 -7.72 10.16 6.51
N ASP A 41 -7.29 8.90 6.57
CA ASP A 41 -8.00 7.76 5.98
C ASP A 41 -7.56 6.45 6.65
N ASP A 42 -8.01 5.30 6.16
CA ASP A 42 -7.51 3.99 6.58
C ASP A 42 -6.41 3.42 5.66
N CYS A 43 -6.14 2.11 5.76
CA CYS A 43 -5.10 1.43 5.01
C CYS A 43 -5.20 1.63 3.49
N ASP A 44 -6.40 1.77 2.94
CA ASP A 44 -6.60 1.93 1.50
C ASP A 44 -6.16 3.33 1.03
N GLY A 45 -6.50 4.40 1.75
CA GLY A 45 -6.09 5.77 1.45
C GLY A 45 -4.57 5.94 1.51
N PHE A 46 -3.90 5.26 2.46
CA PHE A 46 -2.43 5.18 2.46
C PHE A 46 -1.91 4.52 1.18
N CYS A 47 -2.49 3.39 0.79
CA CYS A 47 -2.07 2.65 -0.39
C CYS A 47 -2.28 3.44 -1.69
N LEU A 48 -3.41 4.12 -1.83
CA LEU A 48 -3.71 4.96 -2.99
C LEU A 48 -2.77 6.17 -3.07
N ALA A 49 -2.45 6.81 -1.94
CA ALA A 49 -1.44 7.87 -1.85
C ALA A 49 -0.05 7.39 -2.30
N VAL A 50 0.41 6.25 -1.79
CA VAL A 50 1.67 5.63 -2.21
C VAL A 50 1.66 5.31 -3.70
N ARG A 51 0.58 4.68 -4.19
CA ARG A 51 0.46 4.27 -5.60
C ARG A 51 0.47 5.46 -6.55
N GLN A 52 -0.13 6.59 -6.16
CA GLN A 52 -0.08 7.84 -6.93
C GLN A 52 1.37 8.33 -7.11
N LEU A 53 2.16 8.37 -6.03
CA LEU A 53 3.56 8.82 -6.08
C LEU A 53 4.48 7.86 -6.86
N LEU A 54 4.18 6.56 -6.83
CA LEU A 54 4.87 5.55 -7.64
C LEU A 54 4.57 5.72 -9.13
N ARG A 55 3.31 5.96 -9.49
CA ARG A 55 2.88 6.22 -10.88
C ARG A 55 3.52 7.47 -11.47
N GLN A 56 3.58 8.57 -10.71
CA GLN A 56 4.29 9.79 -11.12
C GLN A 56 5.77 9.56 -11.45
N ARG A 57 6.37 8.49 -10.93
CA ARG A 57 7.76 8.09 -11.15
C ARG A 57 7.90 6.91 -12.12
N ASN A 58 6.82 6.50 -12.79
CA ASN A 58 6.75 5.33 -13.67
C ASN A 58 7.25 4.04 -12.99
N ILE A 59 6.94 3.86 -11.70
CA ILE A 59 7.26 2.65 -10.95
C ILE A 59 6.02 1.74 -10.92
N PRO A 60 6.06 0.55 -11.56
CA PRO A 60 4.97 -0.41 -11.49
C PRO A 60 4.72 -0.83 -10.04
N SER A 61 3.45 -0.88 -9.66
CA SER A 61 3.02 -1.26 -8.32
C SER A 61 1.63 -1.88 -8.33
N ARG A 62 1.36 -2.73 -7.35
CA ARG A 62 0.12 -3.49 -7.18
C ARG A 62 -0.41 -3.27 -5.77
N LEU A 63 -1.73 -3.31 -5.64
CA LEU A 63 -2.38 -3.40 -4.33
C LEU A 63 -2.43 -4.87 -3.94
N VAL A 64 -2.20 -5.14 -2.66
CA VAL A 64 -2.23 -6.50 -2.11
C VAL A 64 -3.14 -6.48 -0.90
N TYR A 65 -4.17 -7.31 -0.94
CA TYR A 65 -5.01 -7.61 0.21
C TYR A 65 -4.37 -8.74 1.00
N CYS A 66 -4.21 -8.51 2.29
CA CYS A 66 -3.68 -9.46 3.25
C CYS A 66 -4.54 -9.47 4.51
N GLU A 67 -4.36 -10.50 5.32
CA GLU A 67 -4.95 -10.58 6.65
C GLU A 67 -3.84 -10.60 7.70
N ILE A 68 -4.07 -9.90 8.81
CA ILE A 68 -3.18 -9.91 9.97
C ILE A 68 -4.03 -10.34 11.16
N LYS A 69 -3.81 -11.56 11.65
CA LYS A 69 -4.63 -12.18 12.71
C LYS A 69 -6.13 -12.18 12.38
N GLY A 70 -6.47 -12.51 11.14
CA GLY A 70 -7.86 -12.58 10.64
C GLY A 70 -8.52 -11.23 10.37
N VAL A 71 -7.79 -10.11 10.49
CA VAL A 71 -8.29 -8.78 10.13
C VAL A 71 -7.73 -8.37 8.78
N GLY A 72 -8.60 -8.00 7.85
CA GLY A 72 -8.24 -7.51 6.53
C GLY A 72 -7.36 -6.26 6.58
N HIS A 73 -6.39 -6.18 5.68
CA HIS A 73 -5.45 -5.07 5.57
C HIS A 73 -4.97 -4.92 4.13
N LEU A 74 -4.80 -3.68 3.68
CA LEU A 74 -4.30 -3.38 2.34
C LEU A 74 -2.87 -2.84 2.39
N VAL A 75 -2.04 -3.32 1.46
CA VAL A 75 -0.65 -2.85 1.28
C VAL A 75 -0.32 -2.63 -0.19
N VAL A 76 0.80 -1.95 -0.47
CA VAL A 76 1.32 -1.78 -1.84
C VAL A 76 2.55 -2.63 -2.05
N GLU A 77 2.57 -3.43 -3.11
CA GLU A 77 3.78 -4.10 -3.60
C GLU A 77 4.41 -3.29 -4.74
N ALA A 78 5.71 -3.05 -4.66
CA ALA A 78 6.51 -2.50 -5.74
C ALA A 78 7.92 -3.09 -5.74
N LYS A 79 8.28 -3.76 -6.84
CA LYS A 79 9.62 -4.34 -7.07
C LYS A 79 10.06 -5.30 -5.94
N GLY A 80 9.14 -6.12 -5.44
CA GLY A 80 9.38 -7.09 -4.37
C GLY A 80 9.40 -6.50 -2.95
N TRP A 81 9.09 -5.21 -2.79
CA TRP A 81 8.97 -4.56 -1.49
C TRP A 81 7.53 -4.19 -1.20
N ILE A 82 7.15 -4.33 0.07
CA ILE A 82 5.85 -3.96 0.61
C ILE A 82 5.94 -2.61 1.30
N LEU A 83 5.05 -1.69 0.91
CA LEU A 83 4.84 -0.39 1.53
C LEU A 83 3.53 -0.48 2.32
N ASP A 84 3.62 -0.30 3.63
CA ASP A 84 2.52 -0.53 4.59
C ASP A 84 2.55 0.57 5.66
N ASN A 85 1.39 1.12 6.02
CA ASN A 85 1.25 2.15 7.06
C ASN A 85 1.50 1.61 8.48
N ARG A 86 1.45 0.29 8.68
CA ARG A 86 1.79 -0.35 9.96
C ARG A 86 3.29 -0.54 10.17
N GLN A 87 4.11 -0.31 9.14
CA GLN A 87 5.55 -0.51 9.16
C GLN A 87 6.30 0.82 9.14
N LYS A 88 7.44 0.89 9.83
CA LYS A 88 8.31 2.09 9.86
C LYS A 88 9.14 2.28 8.58
N SER A 89 9.19 1.26 7.72
CA SER A 89 9.91 1.29 6.44
C SER A 89 9.35 0.23 5.49
N VAL A 90 9.86 0.18 4.26
CA VAL A 90 9.50 -0.85 3.29
C VAL A 90 10.08 -2.20 3.70
N MET A 91 9.27 -3.26 3.59
CA MET A 91 9.63 -4.60 4.06
C MET A 91 9.53 -5.64 2.95
N ALA A 92 10.32 -6.71 3.05
CA ALA A 92 10.12 -7.88 2.19
C ALA A 92 8.88 -8.65 2.67
N ASN A 93 8.13 -9.24 1.74
CA ASN A 93 6.95 -10.04 2.06
C ASN A 93 7.28 -11.25 2.96
N THR A 94 8.45 -11.87 2.80
CA THR A 94 8.90 -12.99 3.63
C THR A 94 9.05 -12.60 5.11
N LEU A 95 9.56 -11.40 5.38
CA LEU A 95 9.65 -10.87 6.74
C LEU A 95 8.27 -10.56 7.32
N LEU A 96 7.36 -10.00 6.53
CA LEU A 96 5.99 -9.75 6.96
C LEU A 96 5.20 -11.04 7.23
N THR A 97 5.44 -12.09 6.43
CA THR A 97 4.86 -13.41 6.66
C THR A 97 5.30 -13.97 8.01
N ALA A 98 6.58 -13.84 8.36
CA ALA A 98 7.10 -14.21 9.68
C ALA A 98 6.48 -13.38 10.83
N LEU A 99 5.91 -12.21 10.54
CA LEU A 99 5.17 -11.36 11.48
C LEU A 99 3.65 -11.64 11.49
N GLY A 100 3.19 -12.67 10.75
CA GLY A 100 1.80 -13.09 10.73
C GLY A 100 0.93 -12.42 9.67
N TYR A 101 1.53 -11.87 8.61
CA TYR A 101 0.79 -11.42 7.43
C TYR A 101 0.47 -12.60 6.54
N GLU A 102 -0.79 -12.70 6.13
CA GLU A 102 -1.27 -13.69 5.18
C GLU A 102 -1.70 -12.98 3.91
N PHE A 103 -0.87 -13.01 2.87
CA PHE A 103 -1.19 -12.39 1.58
C PHE A 103 -2.22 -13.23 0.82
N LYS A 104 -3.39 -12.67 0.53
CA LYS A 104 -4.52 -13.41 -0.05
C LYS A 104 -4.76 -13.08 -1.51
N ARG A 105 -4.74 -11.78 -1.88
CA ARG A 105 -5.10 -11.32 -3.24
C ARG A 105 -4.22 -10.18 -3.69
N ILE A 106 -3.97 -10.09 -4.99
CA ILE A 106 -3.15 -9.06 -5.61
C ILE A 106 -3.83 -8.47 -6.84
N SER A 107 -3.82 -7.15 -6.97
CA SER A 107 -4.35 -6.45 -8.15
C SER A 107 -3.38 -6.54 -9.33
N GLY A 108 -3.85 -6.22 -10.54
CA GLY A 108 -2.94 -5.80 -11.62
C GLY A 108 -2.30 -4.42 -11.38
N PHE A 109 -1.60 -3.92 -12.39
CA PHE A 109 -0.80 -2.69 -12.32
C PHE A 109 -1.62 -1.43 -12.60
N ASN A 110 -2.70 -1.54 -13.36
CA ASN A 110 -3.55 -0.43 -13.79
C ASN A 110 -4.92 -0.44 -13.09
N PRO A 111 -5.63 0.70 -13.05
CA PRO A 111 -7.03 0.73 -12.62
C PRO A 111 -7.90 -0.18 -13.51
N GLY A 112 -8.78 -0.97 -12.90
CA GLY A 112 -9.67 -1.89 -13.61
C GLY A 112 -9.06 -3.26 -13.93
N ASP A 113 -7.74 -3.44 -13.74
CA ASP A 113 -7.13 -4.76 -13.86
C ASP A 113 -7.75 -5.74 -12.84
N PRO A 114 -7.91 -7.02 -13.22
CA PRO A 114 -8.46 -8.04 -12.32
C PRO A 114 -7.59 -8.25 -11.08
N TRP A 115 -8.24 -8.76 -10.04
CA TRP A 115 -7.57 -9.26 -8.84
C TRP A 115 -7.39 -10.76 -8.94
N TYR A 116 -6.20 -11.23 -8.54
CA TYR A 116 -5.84 -12.63 -8.52
C TYR A 116 -5.63 -13.10 -7.09
N GLU A 117 -6.01 -14.34 -6.82
CA GLU A 117 -5.67 -15.02 -5.56
C GLU A 117 -4.19 -15.39 -5.54
N ILE A 118 -3.57 -15.24 -4.37
CA ILE A 118 -2.20 -15.69 -4.12
C ILE A 118 -2.29 -17.08 -3.52
N VAL A 119 -1.86 -18.09 -4.27
CA VAL A 119 -1.78 -19.48 -3.81
C VAL A 119 -0.38 -19.76 -3.26
N SER A 120 -0.29 -20.14 -1.98
CA SER A 120 0.92 -20.68 -1.38
C SER A 120 0.87 -22.21 -1.44
N TYR A 121 1.86 -22.80 -2.11
CA TYR A 121 2.12 -24.24 -2.12
C TYR A 121 3.20 -24.59 -1.10
#